data_AF-A0A7K2Y7A4-F1
#
_entry.id   AF-A0A7K2Y7A4-F1
#
_cell.length_a   1.000
_cell.length_b   1.000
_cell.length_c   1.000
_cell.angle_alpha   90.00
_cell.angle_beta   90.00
_cell.angle_gamma   90.00
#
_symmetry.space_group_name_H-M   'P 1'
#
loop_
_entity.id
_entity.type
_entity.pdbx_description
1 polymer ?
#
loop_
_entity_poly.entity_id
_entity_poly.type
_entity_poly.pdbx_seq_one_letter_code
_entity_poly.pdbx_strand_id
1 'polypeptide(L)' 'MADTTTVEVDTDVHDRLAVLAANRGLSLRAYLAELATAQENEAALARAARAFERALERPGFREGFARDFGRLASRD' A
#
# COMPACT_ATOMS: atom_id res chain seq x y z
N MET A 1 -19.87 5.47 18.31
CA MET A 1 -20.08 6.24 17.08
C MET A 1 -18.71 6.78 16.68
N ALA A 2 -18.23 6.52 15.47
CA ALA A 2 -16.95 7.10 15.05
C ALA A 2 -17.15 8.57 14.67
N ASP A 3 -16.25 9.45 15.09
CA ASP A 3 -16.31 10.86 14.74
C ASP A 3 -16.28 11.02 13.21
N THR A 4 -17.15 11.89 12.70
CA THR A 4 -17.24 12.17 11.27
C THR A 4 -16.66 13.55 11.00
N THR A 5 -15.76 13.64 10.04
CA THR A 5 -15.21 14.91 9.54
C THR A 5 -15.63 15.11 8.10
N THR A 6 -16.03 16.33 7.75
CA THR A 6 -16.38 16.72 6.38
C THR A 6 -15.15 17.33 5.70
N VAL A 7 -14.90 16.94 4.44
CA VAL A 7 -13.84 17.48 3.60
C VAL A 7 -14.46 18.08 2.36
N GLU A 8 -14.10 19.32 2.04
CA GLU A 8 -14.54 19.97 0.81
C GLU A 8 -13.76 19.42 -0.39
N VAL A 9 -14.50 19.10 -1.45
CA VAL A 9 -13.96 18.65 -2.74
C VAL A 9 -14.79 19.25 -3.86
N ASP A 10 -14.21 19.37 -5.05
CA ASP A 10 -14.96 19.76 -6.24
C ASP A 10 -16.13 18.79 -6.48
N THR A 11 -17.27 19.31 -6.93
CA THR A 11 -18.48 18.51 -7.18
C THR A 11 -18.21 17.38 -8.18
N ASP A 12 -17.43 17.64 -9.23
CA ASP A 12 -17.05 16.61 -10.21
C ASP A 12 -16.18 15.49 -9.59
N VAL A 13 -15.32 15.82 -8.62
CA VAL A 13 -14.55 14.80 -7.88
C VAL A 13 -15.48 13.99 -6.99
N HIS A 14 -16.38 14.65 -6.26
CA HIS A 14 -17.39 13.99 -5.44
C HIS A 14 -18.21 12.99 -6.26
N ASP A 15 -18.73 13.40 -7.42
CA ASP A 15 -19.59 12.57 -8.26
C ASP A 15 -18.85 11.37 -8.83
N ARG A 16 -17.60 11.56 -9.27
CA ARG A 16 -16.73 10.45 -9.68
C ARG A 16 -16.52 9.45 -8.54
N LEU A 17 -16.23 9.92 -7.33
CA LEU A 17 -16.06 9.04 -6.17
C LEU A 17 -17.36 8.32 -5.79
N ALA A 18 -18.51 9.00 -5.87
CA ALA A 18 -19.81 8.40 -5.61
C ALA A 18 -20.15 7.29 -6.61
N VAL A 19 -19.88 7.50 -7.90
CA VAL A 19 -20.05 6.46 -8.95
C VAL A 19 -19.13 5.27 -8.68
N LEU A 20 -17.86 5.51 -8.34
CA LEU A 20 -16.92 4.44 -8.03
C LEU A 20 -17.34 3.63 -6.80
N ALA A 21 -17.87 4.29 -5.77
CA ALA A 21 -18.41 3.63 -4.58
C ALA A 21 -19.65 2.77 -4.94
N ALA A 22 -20.58 3.34 -5.71
CA ALA A 22 -21.79 2.65 -6.14
C ALA A 22 -21.48 1.41 -7.00
N ASN A 23 -20.50 1.50 -7.91
CA ASN A 23 -20.05 0.37 -8.73
C ASN A 23 -19.49 -0.79 -7.89
N ARG A 24 -19.02 -0.51 -6.66
CA ARG A 24 -18.56 -1.51 -5.70
C ARG A 24 -19.62 -1.91 -4.67
N GLY A 25 -20.84 -1.37 -4.76
CA GLY A 25 -21.91 -1.61 -3.78
C GLY A 25 -21.62 -1.01 -2.40
N LEU A 26 -20.76 0.02 -2.32
CA LEU A 26 -20.33 0.65 -1.08
C LEU A 26 -20.97 2.03 -0.91
N SER A 27 -21.13 2.45 0.35
CA SER A 27 -21.34 3.88 0.63
C SER A 27 -20.07 4.67 0.32
N LEU A 28 -20.18 5.95 -0.03
CA LEU A 28 -19.01 6.81 -0.28
C LEU A 28 -18.04 6.81 0.90
N ARG A 29 -18.55 6.84 2.14
CA ARG A 29 -17.72 6.74 3.36
C ARG A 29 -16.94 5.43 3.42
N ALA A 30 -17.59 4.30 3.18
CA ALA A 30 -16.94 2.98 3.22
C ALA A 30 -15.88 2.88 2.11
N TYR A 31 -16.21 3.35 0.90
CA TYR A 31 -15.29 3.42 -0.22
C TYR A 31 -14.04 4.25 0.09
N LEU A 32 -14.20 5.44 0.70
CA LEU A 32 -13.08 6.29 1.09
C LEU A 32 -12.19 5.65 2.17
N ALA A 33 -12.78 4.93 3.13
CA ALA A 33 -12.02 4.20 4.15
C ALA A 33 -11.18 3.07 3.53
N GLU A 34 -11.75 2.30 2.61
CA GLU A 34 -11.02 1.27 1.87
C GLU A 34 -9.92 1.88 0.99
N LEU A 35 -10.24 2.97 0.28
CA LEU A 35 -9.28 3.66 -0.58
C LEU A 35 -8.09 4.19 0.23
N ALA A 36 -8.33 4.81 1.39
CA ALA A 36 -7.28 5.27 2.29
C ALA A 36 -6.37 4.11 2.73
N THR A 37 -6.97 3.00 3.17
CA THR A 37 -6.22 1.80 3.59
C THR A 37 -5.35 1.26 2.45
N ALA A 38 -5.89 1.20 1.23
CA ALA A 38 -5.14 0.76 0.07
C ALA A 38 -3.94 1.68 -0.24
N GLN A 39 -4.16 3.00 -0.20
CA GLN A 39 -3.11 3.99 -0.44
C GLN A 39 -2.01 3.95 0.63
N GLU A 40 -2.37 3.76 1.90
CA GLU A 40 -1.40 3.59 2.99
C GLU A 40 -0.53 2.35 2.80
N ASN A 41 -1.14 1.24 2.39
CA ASN A 41 -0.44 -0.01 2.09
C ASN A 41 0.50 0.13 0.90
N GLU A 42 0.06 0.75 -0.19
CA GLU A 42 0.91 1.04 -1.36
C GLU A 42 2.10 1.92 -0.97
N ALA A 43 1.87 2.97 -0.17
CA ALA A 43 2.93 3.84 0.32
C ALA A 43 3.93 3.09 1.22
N ALA A 44 3.44 2.21 2.11
CA ALA A 44 4.28 1.37 2.95
C ALA A 44 5.13 0.40 2.11
N LEU A 45 4.53 -0.26 1.12
CA LEU A 45 5.23 -1.16 0.22
C LEU A 45 6.30 -0.43 -0.59
N ALA A 46 5.99 0.76 -1.14
CA ALA A 46 6.95 1.57 -1.88
C ALA A 46 8.12 2.04 -1.00
N ARG A 47 7.89 2.31 0.29
CA ARG A 47 8.97 2.60 1.25
C ARG A 47 9.85 1.38 1.51
N ALA A 48 9.23 0.21 1.71
CA ALA A 48 9.94 -1.05 1.94
C ALA A 48 10.78 -1.46 0.73
N ALA A 49 10.23 -1.38 -0.48
CA ALA A 49 10.92 -1.67 -1.73
C ALA A 49 12.18 -0.81 -1.88
N ARG A 50 12.05 0.52 -1.70
CA ARG A 50 13.19 1.44 -1.75
C ARG A 50 14.24 1.16 -0.67
N ALA A 51 13.81 0.74 0.52
CA ALA A 51 14.76 0.36 1.59
C ALA A 51 15.51 -0.92 1.24
N PHE A 52 14.83 -1.90 0.64
CA PHE A 52 15.42 -3.14 0.18
C PHE A 52 16.41 -2.91 -0.97
N GLU A 53 16.05 -2.10 -1.97
CA GLU A 53 16.95 -1.70 -3.06
C GLU A 53 18.23 -1.07 -2.52
N ARG A 54 18.11 -0.09 -1.60
CA ARG A 54 19.27 0.50 -0.93
C ARG A 54 20.10 -0.51 -0.15
N ALA A 55 19.48 -1.52 0.46
CA ALA A 55 20.20 -2.57 1.16
C ALA A 55 21.02 -3.43 0.19
N LEU A 56 20.45 -3.76 -0.97
CA LEU A 56 21.12 -4.53 -2.01
C LEU A 56 22.32 -3.80 -2.63
N GLU A 57 22.29 -2.47 -2.67
CA GLU A 57 23.42 -1.65 -3.15
C GLU A 57 24.60 -1.61 -2.16
N ARG A 58 24.41 -2.04 -0.91
CA ARG A 58 25.49 -2.05 0.09
C ARG A 58 26.49 -3.17 -0.25
N PRO A 59 27.80 -2.85 -0.38
CA PRO A 59 28.83 -3.85 -0.62
C PRO A 59 28.79 -4.98 0.42
N GLY A 60 28.86 -6.23 -0.04
CA GLY A 60 28.87 -7.41 0.83
C GLY A 60 27.49 -7.84 1.36
N PHE A 61 26.43 -7.05 1.15
CA PHE A 61 25.10 -7.38 1.65
C PHE A 61 24.50 -8.58 0.93
N ARG A 62 24.61 -8.64 -0.41
CA ARG A 62 24.06 -9.74 -1.21
C ARG A 62 24.76 -11.07 -0.89
N GLU A 63 26.08 -11.02 -0.75
CA GLU A 63 26.93 -12.17 -0.43
C GLU A 63 26.66 -12.67 1.00
N GLY A 64 26.55 -11.75 1.97
CA GLY A 64 26.17 -12.07 3.34
C GLY A 64 24.78 -12.69 3.43
N PHE A 65 23.79 -12.10 2.75
CA PHE A 65 22.43 -12.63 2.70
C PHE A 65 22.37 -14.01 2.04
N ALA A 66 23.07 -14.22 0.92
CA ALA A 66 23.14 -15.52 0.26
C ALA A 66 23.81 -16.59 1.14
N ARG A 67 24.87 -16.23 1.88
CA ARG A 67 25.52 -17.13 2.84
C ARG A 67 24.57 -17.55 3.97
N ASP A 68 23.81 -16.59 4.50
CA ASP A 68 23.01 -16.78 5.72
C ASP A 68 21.62 -17.39 5.41
N PHE A 69 21.04 -17.10 4.25
CA PHE A 69 19.67 -17.50 3.87
C PHE A 69 19.57 -18.34 2.58
N GLY A 70 20.62 -18.43 1.76
CA GLY A 70 20.59 -19.10 0.45
C GLY A 70 20.52 -20.63 0.50
N ARG A 71 20.66 -21.25 1.67
CA ARG A 71 20.59 -22.71 1.86
C ARG A 71 19.17 -23.25 2.04
N LEU A 72 18.15 -22.40 2.10
CA LEU A 72 16.74 -22.81 2.28
C LEU A 72 16.11 -23.44 1.02
N ALA A 73 16.78 -23.40 -0.14
CA ALA A 73 16.27 -23.93 -1.41
C ALA A 73 16.68 -25.38 -1.73
N SER A 74 17.54 -26.01 -0.93
CA SER A 74 17.95 -27.40 -1.10
C SER A 74 17.33 -28.28 -0.01
N ARG A 75 16.10 -28.72 -0.26
CA ARG A 75 15.47 -29.80 0.48
C ARG A 75 14.99 -30.82 -0.55
N ASP A 76 15.60 -32.00 -0.54
CA ASP A 76 15.15 -33.22 -1.23
C ASP A 76 13.71 -33.58 -0.88
#